data_AF-A0A5E4FTH1-F1
#
_entry.id   AF-A0A5E4FTH1-F1
#
_cell.length_a   1.000
_cell.length_b   1.000
_cell.length_c   1.000
_cell.angle_alpha   90.00
_cell.angle_beta   90.00
_cell.angle_gamma   90.00
#
_symmetry.space_group_name_H-M   'P 1'
#
loop_
_entity.id
_entity.type
_entity.pdbx_description
1 polymer ?
#
loop_
_entity_poly.entity_id
_entity_poly.type
_entity_poly.pdbx_seq_one_letter_code
_entity_poly.pdbx_strand_id
1 'polypeptide(L)'
;TEPTSQTTISDDSKTGRGMSTMPRVVKRKLQKLRPIVEYNKRGKGIGQAHSEMQSYIGVLARSRVPLVDKKWSQIPKDVKEQIWEAVDMAFVVGQGGKKSVLTSAAKKWKDFKSTLTRHYILPYTNDKEKLSHPPETYKFIEKAQWDAFVASRLSKDFESVHSQHAQIREKLEYNHRLSRKGYAGLEDQLEETMPGVEIDRSTLWKRARQDKHGNIPDPKVAEKAKLIDELQKQVSEGKVRVDGSKDVLTMALGPEHPGRLRGVGAGISPRQYFNLPKPQRVSFDDRLKESLRVLLQEETNKMEAK
;
A
#
# COMPACT_ATOMS: atom_id res chain seq x y z
N THR A 1 0.39 -29.77 -58.00
CA THR A 1 -0.71 -29.30 -57.14
C THR A 1 -0.29 -29.51 -55.71
N GLU A 2 0.16 -28.46 -55.03
CA GLU A 2 0.38 -28.51 -53.58
C GLU A 2 -0.96 -28.67 -52.86
N PRO A 3 -0.99 -29.40 -51.73
CA PRO A 3 -1.96 -29.12 -50.69
C PRO A 3 -1.23 -28.85 -49.36
N THR A 4 -1.12 -27.55 -49.07
CA THR A 4 -1.32 -26.85 -47.81
C THR A 4 -1.16 -27.64 -46.51
N SER A 5 -0.01 -27.47 -45.86
CA SER A 5 0.19 -27.75 -44.43
C SER A 5 -0.70 -26.82 -43.60
N GLN A 6 -1.71 -27.38 -42.92
CA GLN A 6 -2.42 -26.68 -41.86
C GLN A 6 -1.54 -26.64 -40.61
N THR A 7 -0.89 -25.51 -40.38
CA THR A 7 -0.24 -25.21 -39.09
C THR A 7 -1.32 -25.01 -38.04
N THR A 8 -1.49 -26.00 -37.17
CA THR A 8 -2.28 -25.88 -35.95
C THR A 8 -1.61 -24.84 -35.04
N ILE A 9 -2.26 -23.69 -34.88
CA ILE A 9 -1.87 -22.70 -33.88
C ILE A 9 -2.23 -23.29 -32.52
N SER A 10 -1.24 -23.83 -31.82
CA SER A 10 -1.37 -24.21 -30.42
C SER A 10 -1.61 -22.95 -29.59
N ASP A 11 -2.84 -22.81 -29.08
CA ASP A 11 -3.23 -21.79 -28.11
C ASP A 11 -2.60 -22.12 -26.75
N ASP A 12 -1.30 -21.88 -26.64
CA ASP A 12 -0.51 -22.02 -25.42
C ASP A 12 -0.74 -20.79 -24.51
N SER A 13 -2.01 -20.56 -24.15
CA SER A 13 -2.35 -19.65 -23.08
C SER A 13 -1.90 -20.28 -21.75
N LYS A 14 -0.66 -19.99 -21.35
CA LYS A 14 -0.10 -20.37 -20.04
C LYS A 14 -1.11 -20.00 -18.95
N THR A 15 -1.73 -21.01 -18.34
CA THR A 15 -2.65 -20.84 -17.22
C THR A 15 -1.92 -20.10 -16.11
N GLY A 16 -2.31 -18.84 -15.90
CA GLY A 16 -1.76 -18.02 -14.83
C GLY A 16 -1.98 -18.69 -13.47
N ARG A 17 -1.17 -18.32 -12.46
CA ARG A 17 -1.37 -18.82 -11.10
C ARG A 17 -2.81 -18.54 -10.64
N GLY A 18 -3.57 -19.60 -10.37
CA GLY A 18 -4.94 -19.50 -9.87
C GLY A 18 -5.05 -18.84 -8.50
N MET A 19 -6.29 -18.59 -8.08
CA MET A 19 -6.57 -17.99 -6.76
C MET A 19 -6.00 -18.86 -5.63
N SER A 20 -5.23 -18.23 -4.74
CA SER A 20 -4.76 -18.90 -3.52
C SER A 20 -5.89 -19.14 -2.53
N THR A 21 -6.00 -20.37 -2.02
CA THR A 21 -6.97 -20.80 -0.99
C THR A 21 -6.30 -21.11 0.36
N MET A 22 -4.97 -21.05 0.45
CA MET A 22 -4.15 -21.28 1.65
C MET A 22 -4.52 -22.55 2.47
N PRO A 23 -4.68 -23.75 1.85
CA PRO A 23 -5.13 -24.96 2.55
C PRO A 23 -4.15 -25.40 3.65
N ARG A 24 -2.86 -25.11 3.50
CA ARG A 24 -1.82 -25.38 4.50
C ARG A 24 -2.04 -24.61 5.81
N VAL A 25 -2.59 -23.39 5.75
CA VAL A 25 -2.93 -22.61 6.95
C VAL A 25 -4.12 -23.24 7.66
N VAL A 26 -5.13 -23.67 6.91
CA VAL A 26 -6.30 -24.37 7.45
C VAL A 26 -5.87 -25.68 8.13
N LYS A 27 -5.00 -26.47 7.50
CA LYS A 27 -4.45 -27.71 8.09
C LYS A 27 -3.70 -27.44 9.40
N ARG A 28 -2.81 -26.45 9.45
CA ARG A 28 -2.08 -26.09 10.69
C ARG A 28 -3.01 -25.60 11.80
N LYS A 29 -4.04 -24.83 11.45
CA LYS A 29 -5.08 -24.39 12.39
C LYS A 29 -5.78 -25.58 13.05
N LEU A 30 -6.13 -26.63 12.28
CA LEU A 30 -6.72 -27.86 12.84
C LEU A 30 -5.76 -28.61 13.77
N GLN A 31 -4.46 -28.55 13.48
CA GLN A 31 -3.40 -29.10 14.33
C GLN A 31 -3.03 -28.19 15.53
N LYS A 32 -3.73 -27.07 15.72
CA LYS A 32 -3.44 -26.05 16.75
C LYS A 32 -2.02 -25.47 16.68
N LEU A 33 -1.36 -25.57 15.52
CA LEU A 33 -0.06 -24.96 15.27
C LEU A 33 -0.26 -23.52 14.81
N ARG A 34 0.14 -22.56 15.66
CA ARG A 34 0.03 -21.12 15.41
C ARG A 34 1.43 -20.52 15.26
N PRO A 35 1.91 -20.27 14.02
CA PRO A 35 3.18 -19.60 13.81
C PRO A 35 3.18 -18.21 14.46
N ILE A 36 4.31 -17.84 15.06
CA ILE A 36 4.53 -16.52 15.64
C ILE A 36 4.86 -15.54 14.52
N VAL A 37 4.16 -14.40 14.50
CA VAL A 37 4.43 -13.32 13.55
C VAL A 37 5.51 -12.42 14.12
N GLU A 38 6.61 -12.29 13.40
CA GLU A 38 7.75 -11.44 13.77
C GLU A 38 7.53 -10.01 13.32
N TYR A 39 8.10 -9.07 14.07
CA TYR A 39 8.01 -7.64 13.81
C TYR A 39 9.38 -6.99 14.00
N ASN A 40 9.74 -6.08 13.11
CA ASN A 40 10.96 -5.29 13.25
C ASN A 40 10.82 -4.18 14.31
N LYS A 41 11.91 -3.49 14.62
CA LYS A 41 11.97 -2.36 15.59
C LYS A 41 10.98 -1.23 15.33
N ARG A 42 10.45 -1.11 14.11
CA ARG A 42 9.45 -0.10 13.70
C ARG A 42 8.01 -0.64 13.73
N GLY A 43 7.80 -1.85 14.25
CA GLY A 43 6.50 -2.51 14.35
C GLY A 43 5.94 -3.01 13.02
N LYS A 44 6.80 -3.25 12.02
CA LYS A 44 6.40 -3.83 10.73
C LYS A 44 6.60 -5.34 10.77
N GLY A 45 5.57 -6.08 10.34
CA GLY A 45 5.67 -7.54 10.26
C GLY A 45 6.66 -7.98 9.19
N ILE A 46 7.52 -8.94 9.55
CA ILE A 46 8.59 -9.49 8.72
C ILE A 46 8.54 -11.02 8.74
N GLY A 47 9.37 -11.66 7.91
CA GLY A 47 9.47 -13.11 7.85
C GLY A 47 8.33 -13.84 7.12
N GLN A 48 8.46 -15.16 7.10
CA GLN A 48 7.57 -16.05 6.36
C GLN A 48 6.17 -16.13 6.99
N ALA A 49 6.07 -16.20 8.31
CA ALA A 49 4.81 -16.26 9.03
C ALA A 49 3.94 -15.02 8.76
N HIS A 50 4.55 -13.82 8.76
CA HIS A 50 3.85 -12.60 8.38
C HIS A 50 3.35 -12.65 6.93
N SER A 51 4.19 -13.07 5.99
CA SER A 51 3.83 -13.17 4.57
C SER A 51 2.66 -14.12 4.31
N GLU A 52 2.64 -15.25 5.03
CA GLU A 52 1.54 -16.21 5.00
C GLU A 52 0.27 -15.65 5.64
N MET A 53 0.38 -15.00 6.80
CA MET A 53 -0.73 -14.32 7.45
C MET A 53 -1.35 -13.27 6.51
N GLN A 54 -0.53 -12.44 5.85
CA GLN A 54 -1.03 -11.46 4.89
C GLN A 54 -1.79 -12.11 3.74
N SER A 55 -1.30 -13.24 3.22
CA SER A 55 -1.98 -14.01 2.17
C SER A 55 -3.32 -14.58 2.66
N TYR A 56 -3.34 -15.13 3.88
CA TYR A 56 -4.54 -15.67 4.52
C TYR A 56 -5.60 -14.58 4.76
N ILE A 57 -5.21 -13.42 5.29
CA ILE A 57 -6.08 -12.22 5.38
C ILE A 57 -6.71 -11.90 4.03
N GLY A 58 -5.96 -12.04 2.93
CA GLY A 58 -6.48 -11.83 1.58
C GLY A 58 -7.57 -12.83 1.21
N VAL A 59 -7.40 -14.11 1.53
CA VAL A 59 -8.43 -15.15 1.32
C VAL A 59 -9.69 -14.81 2.10
N LEU A 60 -9.54 -14.46 3.38
CA LEU A 60 -10.67 -14.09 4.25
C LEU A 60 -11.39 -12.84 3.73
N ALA A 61 -10.64 -11.80 3.37
CA ALA A 61 -11.21 -10.53 2.89
C ALA A 61 -11.99 -10.68 1.57
N ARG A 62 -11.57 -11.59 0.68
CA ARG A 62 -12.29 -11.86 -0.57
C ARG A 62 -13.53 -12.72 -0.37
N SER A 63 -13.44 -13.73 0.48
CA SER A 63 -14.50 -14.73 0.65
C SER A 63 -15.61 -14.33 1.64
N ARG A 64 -15.30 -13.50 2.65
CA ARG A 64 -16.25 -13.15 3.72
C ARG A 64 -16.82 -11.74 3.62
N VAL A 65 -16.12 -10.82 2.97
CA VAL A 65 -16.58 -9.43 2.88
C VAL A 65 -17.44 -9.29 1.63
N PRO A 66 -18.72 -8.90 1.76
CA PRO A 66 -19.61 -8.77 0.61
C PRO A 66 -19.06 -7.80 -0.45
N LEU A 67 -19.34 -8.09 -1.72
CA LEU A 67 -18.83 -7.30 -2.85
C LEU A 67 -19.56 -5.96 -3.04
N VAL A 68 -20.70 -5.79 -2.36
CA VAL A 68 -21.57 -4.61 -2.37
C VAL A 68 -20.79 -3.29 -2.32
N ASP A 69 -21.33 -2.25 -2.96
CA ASP A 69 -20.71 -0.93 -3.01
C ASP A 69 -20.87 -0.16 -1.69
N LYS A 70 -20.23 -0.70 -0.65
CA LYS A 70 -20.12 -0.13 0.68
C LYS A 70 -18.70 0.40 0.91
N LYS A 71 -18.59 1.34 1.83
CA LYS A 71 -17.33 1.74 2.45
C LYS A 71 -16.96 0.73 3.54
N TRP A 72 -15.66 0.56 3.83
CA TRP A 72 -15.21 -0.36 4.89
C TRP A 72 -15.84 -0.05 6.26
N SER A 73 -16.13 1.22 6.55
CA SER A 73 -16.84 1.64 7.77
C SER A 73 -18.26 1.07 7.86
N GLN A 74 -18.93 0.90 6.72
CA GLN A 74 -20.31 0.37 6.62
C GLN A 74 -20.36 -1.16 6.62
N ILE A 75 -19.22 -1.85 6.58
CA ILE A 75 -19.18 -3.31 6.69
C ILE A 75 -19.56 -3.70 8.13
N PRO A 76 -20.50 -4.65 8.30
CA PRO A 76 -20.93 -5.13 9.62
C PRO A 76 -19.76 -5.54 10.53
N LYS A 77 -19.92 -5.31 11.84
CA LYS A 77 -18.86 -5.54 12.83
C LYS A 77 -18.55 -7.02 13.02
N ASP A 78 -19.57 -7.87 12.96
CA ASP A 78 -19.50 -9.33 12.99
C ASP A 78 -18.61 -9.89 11.86
N VAL A 79 -18.75 -9.39 10.62
CA VAL A 79 -17.89 -9.82 9.50
C VAL A 79 -16.41 -9.48 9.78
N LYS A 80 -16.15 -8.31 10.37
CA LYS A 80 -14.80 -7.91 10.77
C LYS A 80 -14.30 -8.80 11.91
N GLU A 81 -15.15 -9.13 12.87
CA GLU A 81 -14.81 -10.02 13.98
C GLU A 81 -14.41 -11.41 13.49
N GLN A 82 -15.20 -12.00 12.60
CA GLN A 82 -14.90 -13.31 12.01
C GLN A 82 -13.56 -13.34 11.28
N ILE A 83 -13.19 -12.25 10.60
CA ILE A 83 -11.86 -12.14 9.96
C ILE A 83 -10.77 -12.12 11.03
N TRP A 84 -10.95 -11.36 12.11
CA TRP A 84 -9.99 -11.30 13.20
C TRP A 84 -9.84 -12.65 13.90
N GLU A 85 -10.93 -13.27 14.34
CA GLU A 85 -10.93 -14.58 15.00
C GLU A 85 -10.29 -15.66 14.13
N ALA A 86 -10.57 -15.67 12.82
CA ALA A 86 -9.96 -16.63 11.91
C ALA A 86 -8.43 -16.48 11.85
N VAL A 87 -7.93 -15.24 11.85
CA VAL A 87 -6.49 -14.95 11.85
C VAL A 87 -5.87 -15.27 13.20
N ASP A 88 -6.49 -14.86 14.30
CA ASP A 88 -5.99 -15.11 15.66
C ASP A 88 -5.91 -16.61 15.95
N MET A 89 -6.89 -17.40 15.53
CA MET A 89 -6.80 -18.86 15.63
C MET A 89 -5.67 -19.49 14.80
N ALA A 90 -5.22 -18.82 13.73
CA ALA A 90 -4.23 -19.37 12.80
C ALA A 90 -2.79 -18.89 13.09
N PHE A 91 -2.61 -17.74 13.73
CA PHE A 91 -1.31 -17.09 13.96
C PHE A 91 -1.26 -16.47 15.35
N VAL A 92 -0.06 -16.39 15.94
CA VAL A 92 0.16 -15.54 17.13
C VAL A 92 0.49 -14.14 16.64
N VAL A 93 -0.51 -13.25 16.70
CA VAL A 93 -0.40 -11.88 16.20
C VAL A 93 0.11 -10.97 17.33
N GLY A 94 1.29 -10.37 17.11
CA GLY A 94 1.90 -9.42 18.04
C GLY A 94 1.43 -7.97 17.82
N GLN A 95 2.39 -7.08 17.55
CA GLN A 95 2.13 -5.63 17.51
C GLN A 95 1.03 -5.23 16.52
N GLY A 96 0.18 -4.30 16.99
CA GLY A 96 -0.96 -3.76 16.24
C GLY A 96 -2.21 -4.66 16.22
N GLY A 97 -2.08 -5.94 16.57
CA GLY A 97 -3.17 -6.89 16.79
C GLY A 97 -4.32 -6.80 15.77
N LYS A 98 -5.54 -6.78 16.28
CA LYS A 98 -6.78 -6.70 15.49
C LYS A 98 -6.82 -5.51 14.54
N LYS A 99 -6.39 -4.33 14.97
CA LYS A 99 -6.42 -3.12 14.14
C LYS A 99 -5.57 -3.27 12.88
N SER A 100 -4.37 -3.85 13.01
CA SER A 100 -3.48 -4.12 11.88
C SER A 100 -4.09 -5.11 10.90
N VAL A 101 -4.64 -6.21 11.40
CA VAL A 101 -5.32 -7.24 10.60
C VAL A 101 -6.49 -6.66 9.82
N LEU A 102 -7.39 -5.92 10.48
CA LEU A 102 -8.55 -5.32 9.83
C LEU A 102 -8.19 -4.24 8.82
N THR A 103 -7.14 -3.44 9.09
CA THR A 103 -6.62 -2.47 8.13
C THR A 103 -6.12 -3.17 6.87
N SER A 104 -5.42 -4.29 7.04
CA SER A 104 -4.93 -5.10 5.93
C SER A 104 -6.08 -5.77 5.16
N ALA A 105 -7.08 -6.30 5.86
CA ALA A 105 -8.29 -6.87 5.25
C ALA A 105 -9.03 -5.83 4.40
N ALA A 106 -9.21 -4.62 4.94
CA ALA A 106 -9.83 -3.50 4.23
C ALA A 106 -9.11 -3.18 2.92
N LYS A 107 -7.77 -3.12 2.96
CA LYS A 107 -6.96 -2.87 1.76
C LYS A 107 -7.13 -4.00 0.74
N LYS A 108 -7.00 -5.26 1.16
CA LYS A 108 -7.09 -6.41 0.26
C LYS A 108 -8.47 -6.58 -0.35
N TRP A 109 -9.52 -6.23 0.38
CA TRP A 109 -10.87 -6.18 -0.14
C TRP A 109 -11.01 -5.12 -1.25
N LYS A 110 -10.48 -3.90 -1.05
CA LYS A 110 -10.44 -2.87 -2.12
C LYS A 110 -9.62 -3.32 -3.33
N ASP A 111 -8.44 -3.90 -3.11
CA ASP A 111 -7.57 -4.42 -4.16
C ASP A 111 -8.29 -5.53 -4.97
N PHE A 112 -9.08 -6.36 -4.30
CA PHE A 112 -9.90 -7.39 -4.96
C PHE A 112 -11.00 -6.77 -5.82
N LYS A 113 -11.74 -5.78 -5.32
CA LYS A 113 -12.72 -5.03 -6.13
C LYS A 113 -12.08 -4.41 -7.35
N SER A 114 -10.92 -3.77 -7.19
CA SER A 114 -10.15 -3.22 -8.32
C SER A 114 -9.71 -4.29 -9.33
N THR A 115 -9.32 -5.47 -8.86
CA THR A 115 -8.97 -6.61 -9.72
C THR A 115 -10.16 -7.10 -10.53
N LEU A 116 -11.32 -7.26 -9.89
CA LEU A 116 -12.56 -7.64 -10.56
C LEU A 116 -12.95 -6.61 -11.63
N THR A 117 -12.93 -5.32 -11.27
CA THR A 117 -13.25 -4.25 -12.22
C THR A 117 -12.32 -4.23 -13.42
N ARG A 118 -11.00 -4.27 -13.20
CA ARG A 118 -10.02 -4.13 -14.28
C ARG A 118 -9.97 -5.31 -15.25
N HIS A 119 -10.19 -6.53 -14.76
CA HIS A 119 -9.98 -7.73 -15.57
C HIS A 119 -11.28 -8.37 -16.05
N TYR A 120 -12.39 -8.14 -15.36
CA TYR A 120 -13.65 -8.85 -15.64
C TYR A 120 -14.82 -7.92 -15.93
N ILE A 121 -14.65 -6.59 -15.81
CA ILE A 121 -15.72 -5.62 -16.10
C ILE A 121 -15.31 -4.66 -17.22
N LEU A 122 -14.26 -3.87 -17.00
CA LEU A 122 -13.82 -2.84 -17.96
C LEU A 122 -13.46 -3.38 -19.36
N PRO A 123 -12.87 -4.59 -19.52
CA PRO A 123 -12.63 -5.14 -20.85
C PRO A 123 -13.90 -5.58 -21.59
N TYR A 124 -15.02 -5.73 -20.89
CA TYR A 124 -16.26 -6.33 -21.39
C TYR A 124 -17.47 -5.41 -21.23
N THR A 125 -17.27 -4.10 -21.13
CA THR A 125 -18.35 -3.12 -20.91
C THR A 125 -19.49 -3.22 -21.92
N ASN A 126 -19.18 -3.66 -23.15
CA ASN A 126 -20.14 -3.80 -24.24
C ASN A 126 -20.69 -5.23 -24.40
N ASP A 127 -20.15 -6.20 -23.66
CA ASP A 127 -20.46 -7.62 -23.78
C ASP A 127 -21.29 -8.08 -22.57
N LYS A 128 -22.62 -7.99 -22.70
CA LYS A 128 -23.55 -8.33 -21.63
C LYS A 128 -23.51 -9.80 -21.24
N GLU A 129 -23.18 -10.69 -22.18
CA GLU A 129 -23.11 -12.13 -21.91
C GLU A 129 -21.92 -12.43 -20.99
N LYS A 130 -20.74 -11.88 -21.27
CA LYS A 130 -19.56 -12.04 -20.40
C LYS A 130 -19.73 -11.41 -19.03
N LEU A 131 -20.57 -10.38 -18.89
CA LEU A 131 -20.87 -9.75 -17.61
C LEU A 131 -22.01 -10.44 -16.83
N SER A 132 -22.78 -11.33 -17.46
CA SER A 132 -23.98 -11.94 -16.85
C SER A 132 -23.68 -12.88 -15.68
N HIS A 133 -22.46 -13.41 -15.62
CA HIS A 133 -22.02 -14.36 -14.60
C HIS A 133 -20.70 -13.92 -13.96
N PRO A 134 -20.52 -14.18 -12.65
CA PRO A 134 -19.25 -13.94 -11.99
C PRO A 134 -18.15 -14.83 -12.57
N PRO A 135 -16.87 -14.41 -12.50
CA PRO A 135 -15.78 -15.22 -13.01
C PRO A 135 -15.70 -16.58 -12.31
N GLU A 136 -15.51 -17.66 -13.08
CA GLU A 136 -15.46 -19.05 -12.55
C GLU A 136 -14.39 -19.26 -11.47
N THR A 137 -13.33 -18.45 -11.50
CA THR A 137 -12.27 -18.46 -10.48
C THR A 137 -12.81 -18.11 -9.07
N TYR A 138 -13.91 -17.35 -8.99
CA TYR A 138 -14.47 -16.82 -7.75
C TYR A 138 -15.90 -17.36 -7.51
N LYS A 139 -16.03 -18.69 -7.43
CA LYS A 139 -17.32 -19.39 -7.23
C LYS A 139 -18.11 -18.98 -5.97
N PHE A 140 -17.46 -18.35 -5.00
CA PHE A 140 -18.09 -17.84 -3.79
C PHE A 140 -18.83 -16.50 -4.00
N ILE A 141 -18.71 -15.87 -5.18
CA ILE A 141 -19.46 -14.66 -5.51
C ILE A 141 -20.85 -15.07 -5.98
N GLU A 142 -21.87 -14.71 -5.21
CA GLU A 142 -23.26 -14.90 -5.60
C GLU A 142 -23.63 -14.01 -6.78
N LYS A 143 -24.46 -14.55 -7.69
CA LYS A 143 -24.88 -13.83 -8.90
C LYS A 143 -25.50 -12.46 -8.59
N ALA A 144 -26.39 -12.38 -7.60
CA ALA A 144 -27.02 -11.12 -7.21
C ALA A 144 -26.00 -10.06 -6.74
N GLN A 145 -24.94 -10.47 -6.03
CA GLN A 145 -23.86 -9.56 -5.62
C GLN A 145 -23.01 -9.11 -6.80
N TRP A 146 -22.76 -10.02 -7.75
CA TRP A 146 -22.03 -9.73 -8.98
C TRP A 146 -22.80 -8.71 -9.84
N ASP A 147 -24.08 -8.97 -10.11
CA ASP A 147 -24.94 -8.09 -10.92
C ASP A 147 -24.98 -6.66 -10.35
N ALA A 148 -25.19 -6.54 -9.03
CA ALA A 148 -25.17 -5.25 -8.33
C ALA A 148 -23.80 -4.55 -8.42
N PHE A 149 -22.71 -5.32 -8.32
CA PHE A 149 -21.36 -4.78 -8.44
C PHE A 149 -21.05 -4.30 -9.86
N VAL A 150 -21.41 -5.07 -10.90
CA VAL A 150 -21.27 -4.67 -12.31
C VAL A 150 -22.03 -3.37 -12.56
N ALA A 151 -23.30 -3.29 -12.15
CA ALA A 151 -24.10 -2.07 -12.27
C ALA A 151 -23.41 -0.86 -11.62
N SER A 152 -22.84 -1.04 -10.42
CA SER A 152 -22.10 0.05 -9.73
C SER A 152 -20.86 0.51 -10.51
N ARG A 153 -20.14 -0.41 -11.15
CA ARG A 153 -18.89 -0.13 -11.89
C ARG A 153 -19.12 0.42 -13.30
N LEU A 154 -20.33 0.27 -13.84
CA LEU A 154 -20.74 0.88 -15.11
C LEU A 154 -21.46 2.22 -14.91
N SER A 155 -21.63 2.67 -13.66
CA SER A 155 -22.23 3.98 -13.38
C SER A 155 -21.32 5.14 -13.77
N LYS A 156 -21.93 6.27 -14.16
CA LYS A 156 -21.21 7.52 -14.47
C LYS A 156 -20.41 8.05 -13.28
N ASP A 157 -20.94 7.90 -12.07
CA ASP A 157 -20.27 8.31 -10.83
C ASP A 157 -18.97 7.55 -10.64
N PHE A 158 -18.98 6.23 -10.87
CA PHE A 158 -17.77 5.43 -10.80
C PHE A 158 -16.77 5.81 -11.90
N GLU A 159 -17.22 6.01 -13.13
CA GLU A 159 -16.37 6.38 -14.26
C GLU A 159 -15.59 7.69 -13.98
N SER A 160 -16.28 8.71 -13.46
CA SER A 160 -15.67 9.99 -13.07
C SER A 160 -14.59 9.80 -12.00
N VAL A 161 -14.91 9.09 -10.91
CA VAL A 161 -13.97 8.83 -9.81
C VAL A 161 -12.79 7.96 -10.29
N HIS A 162 -13.05 6.98 -11.15
CA HIS A 162 -12.04 6.10 -11.72
C HIS A 162 -11.04 6.88 -12.57
N SER A 163 -11.53 7.75 -13.46
CA SER A 163 -10.71 8.61 -14.32
C SER A 163 -9.80 9.53 -13.51
N GLN A 164 -10.35 10.22 -12.49
CA GLN A 164 -9.55 11.07 -11.59
C GLN A 164 -8.43 10.29 -10.91
N HIS A 165 -8.73 9.08 -10.40
CA HIS A 165 -7.71 8.25 -9.75
C HIS A 165 -6.67 7.70 -10.74
N ALA A 166 -7.04 7.42 -11.99
CA ALA A 166 -6.11 7.02 -13.03
C ALA A 166 -5.10 8.15 -13.33
N GLN A 167 -5.57 9.38 -13.50
CA GLN A 167 -4.73 10.57 -13.69
C GLN A 167 -3.78 10.80 -12.50
N ILE A 168 -4.26 10.61 -11.26
CA ILE A 168 -3.39 10.72 -10.07
C ILE A 168 -2.30 9.63 -10.08
N ARG A 169 -2.63 8.41 -10.50
CA ARG A 169 -1.69 7.28 -10.55
C ARG A 169 -0.61 7.48 -11.62
N GLU A 170 -0.96 8.11 -12.73
CA GLU A 170 -0.05 8.43 -13.84
C GLU A 170 1.07 9.39 -13.40
N LYS A 171 0.78 10.32 -12.48
CA LYS A 171 1.76 11.23 -11.89
C LYS A 171 2.81 10.55 -10.99
N LEU A 172 2.67 9.26 -10.69
CA LEU A 172 3.67 8.54 -9.87
C LEU A 172 4.85 8.08 -10.73
N GLU A 173 5.89 8.91 -10.74
CA GLU A 173 7.11 8.74 -11.54
C GLU A 173 7.98 7.56 -11.07
N TYR A 174 8.34 7.53 -9.79
CA TYR A 174 9.41 6.63 -9.30
C TYR A 174 8.86 5.34 -8.70
N ASN A 175 8.39 4.41 -9.53
CA ASN A 175 7.86 3.12 -9.09
C ASN A 175 8.96 2.22 -8.47
N HIS A 176 8.66 1.54 -7.36
CA HIS A 176 9.59 0.61 -6.71
C HIS A 176 9.39 -0.85 -7.17
N ARG A 177 10.42 -1.69 -7.02
CA ARG A 177 10.50 -3.10 -7.46
C ARG A 177 10.53 -4.10 -6.29
N LEU A 178 10.00 -3.72 -5.14
CA LEU A 178 10.04 -4.51 -3.90
C LEU A 178 9.06 -5.69 -3.82
N SER A 179 8.17 -5.87 -4.80
CA SER A 179 7.19 -6.97 -4.81
C SER A 179 6.46 -7.11 -3.44
N ARG A 180 6.22 -8.35 -2.98
CA ARG A 180 5.51 -8.64 -1.73
C ARG A 180 6.30 -8.33 -0.45
N LYS A 181 7.64 -8.31 -0.49
CA LYS A 181 8.47 -8.03 0.71
C LYS A 181 8.33 -6.59 1.20
N GLY A 182 8.09 -5.65 0.27
CA GLY A 182 7.99 -4.23 0.59
C GLY A 182 9.29 -3.68 1.18
N TYR A 183 9.20 -2.50 1.82
CA TYR A 183 10.36 -1.82 2.41
C TYR A 183 10.82 -2.50 3.71
N ALA A 184 9.89 -3.00 4.53
CA ALA A 184 10.24 -3.68 5.78
C ALA A 184 11.11 -4.91 5.53
N GLY A 185 10.74 -5.77 4.58
CA GLY A 185 11.56 -6.92 4.20
C GLY A 185 12.80 -6.56 3.38
N LEU A 186 12.92 -5.33 2.85
CA LEU A 186 14.20 -4.86 2.29
C LEU A 186 15.15 -4.41 3.41
N GLU A 187 14.65 -3.63 4.37
CA GLU A 187 15.42 -3.16 5.53
C GLU A 187 15.99 -4.37 6.31
N ASP A 188 15.17 -5.38 6.56
CA ASP A 188 15.55 -6.64 7.21
C ASP A 188 16.71 -7.36 6.49
N GLN A 189 16.60 -7.54 5.17
CA GLN A 189 17.67 -8.14 4.35
C GLN A 189 18.97 -7.34 4.38
N LEU A 190 18.87 -6.01 4.45
CA LEU A 190 20.05 -5.16 4.51
C LEU A 190 20.72 -5.24 5.89
N GLU A 191 19.92 -5.28 6.96
CA GLU A 191 20.39 -5.40 8.34
C GLU A 191 21.11 -6.74 8.57
N GLU A 192 20.66 -7.83 7.92
CA GLU A 192 21.38 -9.12 7.90
C GLU A 192 22.75 -9.03 7.20
N THR A 193 22.85 -8.29 6.09
CA THR A 193 24.11 -8.16 5.32
C THR A 193 25.08 -7.12 5.89
N MET A 194 24.57 -6.16 6.66
CA MET A 194 25.33 -5.03 7.20
C MET A 194 24.91 -4.77 8.66
N PRO A 195 25.20 -5.70 9.58
CA PRO A 195 24.76 -5.59 10.96
C PRO A 195 25.37 -4.35 11.63
N GLY A 196 24.53 -3.58 12.32
CA GLY A 196 24.94 -2.39 13.08
C GLY A 196 25.06 -1.10 12.26
N VAL A 197 24.94 -1.15 10.93
CA VAL A 197 24.94 0.06 10.10
C VAL A 197 23.53 0.65 10.04
N GLU A 198 23.38 1.93 10.39
CA GLU A 198 22.11 2.62 10.23
C GLU A 198 21.78 2.77 8.74
N ILE A 199 20.70 2.09 8.30
CA ILE A 199 20.27 2.13 6.91
C ILE A 199 19.42 3.38 6.68
N ASP A 200 20.02 4.37 6.01
CA ASP A 200 19.29 5.57 5.62
C ASP A 200 18.18 5.29 4.60
N ARG A 201 17.08 6.05 4.66
CA ARG A 201 15.94 5.87 3.76
C ARG A 201 16.25 6.24 2.30
N SER A 202 17.26 7.06 2.03
CA SER A 202 17.73 7.28 0.65
C SER A 202 18.36 6.01 0.07
N THR A 203 19.11 5.27 0.87
CA THR A 203 19.65 3.94 0.52
C THR A 203 18.53 2.95 0.26
N LEU A 204 17.51 2.88 1.13
CA LEU A 204 16.32 2.05 0.91
C LEU A 204 15.59 2.43 -0.38
N TRP A 205 15.42 3.74 -0.64
CA TRP A 205 14.74 4.22 -1.84
C TRP A 205 15.50 3.81 -3.12
N LYS A 206 16.83 3.88 -3.11
CA LYS A 206 17.70 3.47 -4.22
C LYS A 206 17.64 1.95 -4.43
N ARG A 207 17.91 1.16 -3.39
CA ARG A 207 17.86 -0.32 -3.41
C ARG A 207 16.49 -0.84 -3.84
N ALA A 208 15.42 -0.16 -3.46
CA ALA A 208 14.05 -0.52 -3.85
C ALA A 208 13.78 -0.41 -5.35
N ARG A 209 14.64 0.24 -6.12
CA ARG A 209 14.47 0.48 -7.57
C ARG A 209 15.51 -0.22 -8.43
N GLN A 210 16.44 -0.93 -7.79
CA GLN A 210 17.40 -1.77 -8.47
C GLN A 210 16.74 -3.05 -8.97
N ASP A 211 17.25 -3.56 -10.09
CA ASP A 211 16.97 -4.91 -10.57
C ASP A 211 17.84 -5.96 -9.85
N LYS A 212 17.77 -7.21 -10.31
CA LYS A 212 18.52 -8.32 -9.71
C LYS A 212 20.04 -8.20 -9.88
N HIS A 213 20.49 -7.38 -10.83
CA HIS A 213 21.91 -7.12 -11.13
C HIS A 213 22.41 -5.84 -10.48
N GLY A 214 21.54 -5.13 -9.73
CA GLY A 214 21.88 -3.85 -9.09
C GLY A 214 21.67 -2.62 -9.98
N ASN A 215 21.21 -2.79 -11.21
CA ASN A 215 21.00 -1.69 -12.15
C ASN A 215 19.66 -0.99 -11.89
N ILE A 216 19.57 0.30 -12.24
CA ILE A 216 18.32 1.06 -12.23
C ILE A 216 17.90 1.27 -13.68
N PRO A 217 16.91 0.51 -14.19
CA PRO A 217 16.60 0.52 -15.63
C PRO A 217 15.97 1.83 -16.13
N ASP A 218 15.23 2.53 -15.27
CA ASP A 218 14.56 3.78 -15.63
C ASP A 218 15.57 4.95 -15.58
N PRO A 219 15.85 5.63 -16.70
CA PRO A 219 16.83 6.72 -16.74
C PRO A 219 16.52 7.87 -15.77
N LYS A 220 15.24 8.25 -15.62
CA LYS A 220 14.84 9.33 -14.72
C LYS A 220 15.08 8.94 -13.26
N VAL A 221 14.84 7.68 -12.92
CA VAL A 221 15.17 7.16 -11.59
C VAL A 221 16.68 7.09 -11.39
N ALA A 222 17.45 6.71 -12.41
CA ALA A 222 18.89 6.62 -12.35
C ALA A 222 19.55 7.98 -12.12
N GLU A 223 19.06 9.05 -12.76
CA GLU A 223 19.50 10.43 -12.50
C GLU A 223 19.28 10.83 -11.04
N LYS A 224 18.09 10.54 -10.48
CA LYS A 224 17.82 10.81 -9.06
C LYS A 224 18.68 9.97 -8.13
N ALA A 225 18.99 8.72 -8.49
CA ALA A 225 19.91 7.89 -7.73
C ALA A 225 21.33 8.46 -7.72
N LYS A 226 21.84 8.96 -8.86
CA LYS A 226 23.14 9.65 -8.93
C LYS A 226 23.16 10.90 -8.07
N LEU A 227 22.09 11.70 -8.09
CA LEU A 227 21.96 12.88 -7.23
C LEU A 227 21.97 12.51 -5.74
N ILE A 228 21.31 11.41 -5.35
CA ILE A 228 21.38 10.89 -3.98
C ILE A 228 22.83 10.55 -3.62
N ASP A 229 23.57 9.88 -4.50
CA ASP A 229 24.95 9.46 -4.23
C ASP A 229 25.90 10.65 -4.06
N GLU A 230 25.73 11.68 -4.89
CA GLU A 230 26.48 12.95 -4.76
C GLU A 230 26.14 13.68 -3.45
N LEU A 231 24.86 13.74 -3.07
CA LEU A 231 24.44 14.35 -1.81
C LEU A 231 24.97 13.57 -0.60
N GLN A 232 24.96 12.23 -0.64
CA GLN A 232 25.56 11.40 0.41
C GLN A 232 27.05 11.68 0.57
N LYS A 233 27.77 11.82 -0.55
CA LYS A 233 29.19 12.19 -0.54
C LYS A 233 29.42 13.56 0.09
N GLN A 234 28.64 14.58 -0.31
CA GLN A 234 28.76 15.93 0.26
C GLN A 234 28.44 15.97 1.76
N VAL A 235 27.52 15.13 2.25
CA VAL A 235 27.25 14.98 3.68
C VAL A 235 28.44 14.34 4.40
N SER A 236 29.04 13.30 3.83
CA SER A 236 30.23 12.65 4.42
C SER A 236 31.46 13.57 4.47
N GLU A 237 31.57 14.50 3.52
CA GLU A 237 32.61 15.53 3.47
C GLU A 237 32.29 16.77 4.33
N GLY A 238 31.13 16.79 5.00
CA GLY A 238 30.70 17.92 5.84
C GLY A 238 30.27 19.18 5.09
N LYS A 239 30.14 19.11 3.76
CA LYS A 239 29.71 20.25 2.91
C LYS A 239 28.22 20.52 2.99
N VAL A 240 27.43 19.48 3.29
CA VAL A 240 25.97 19.55 3.42
C VAL A 240 25.56 19.04 4.79
N ARG A 241 24.77 19.85 5.50
CA ARG A 241 24.14 19.45 6.77
C ARG A 241 22.74 18.90 6.52
N VAL A 242 22.48 17.71 7.05
CA VAL A 242 21.15 17.10 7.10
C VAL A 242 20.57 17.29 8.51
N ASP A 243 19.28 17.59 8.59
CA ASP A 243 18.57 17.73 9.87
C ASP A 243 17.08 17.40 9.73
N GLY A 244 16.59 16.53 10.60
CA GLY A 244 15.20 16.08 10.64
C GLY A 244 14.66 15.72 9.25
N SER A 245 13.61 16.42 8.82
CA SER A 245 12.97 16.21 7.51
C SER A 245 13.74 16.75 6.31
N LYS A 246 14.83 17.50 6.53
CA LYS A 246 15.74 17.97 5.48
C LYS A 246 16.92 16.99 5.35
N ASP A 247 16.59 15.79 4.90
CA ASP A 247 17.55 14.72 4.66
C ASP A 247 17.88 14.57 3.17
N VAL A 248 18.84 13.69 2.86
CA VAL A 248 19.32 13.42 1.49
C VAL A 248 18.16 13.12 0.53
N LEU A 249 17.22 12.27 0.95
CA LEU A 249 16.11 11.87 0.07
C LEU A 249 15.18 13.03 -0.26
N THR A 250 14.88 13.90 0.72
CA THR A 250 14.05 15.09 0.51
C THR A 250 14.78 16.13 -0.33
N MET A 251 16.10 16.27 -0.17
CA MET A 251 16.91 17.16 -1.01
C MET A 251 16.92 16.70 -2.49
N ALA A 252 17.01 15.39 -2.75
CA ALA A 252 17.04 14.87 -4.12
C ALA A 252 15.67 14.89 -4.82
N LEU A 253 14.59 14.66 -4.08
CA LEU A 253 13.24 14.43 -4.63
C LEU A 253 12.21 15.52 -4.27
N GLY A 254 12.63 16.58 -3.58
CA GLY A 254 11.73 17.63 -3.08
C GLY A 254 10.97 17.25 -1.81
N PRO A 255 10.05 18.10 -1.34
CA PRO A 255 9.34 17.91 -0.07
C PRO A 255 8.45 16.65 -0.04
N GLU A 256 8.22 16.12 1.16
CA GLU A 256 7.31 14.98 1.38
C GLU A 256 5.84 15.41 1.38
N HIS A 257 4.96 14.50 0.94
CA HIS A 257 3.52 14.71 1.06
C HIS A 257 3.04 14.44 2.50
N PRO A 258 1.99 15.15 2.97
CA PRO A 258 1.42 14.91 4.30
C PRO A 258 1.03 13.43 4.52
N GLY A 259 1.44 12.89 5.67
CA GLY A 259 1.02 11.56 6.13
C GLY A 259 1.71 10.36 5.46
N ARG A 260 2.64 10.57 4.52
CA ARG A 260 3.41 9.49 3.90
C ARG A 260 4.88 9.88 3.76
N LEU A 261 5.77 8.93 4.01
CA LEU A 261 7.19 9.07 3.74
C LEU A 261 7.63 8.15 2.60
N ARG A 262 8.46 8.68 1.70
CA ARG A 262 9.19 7.87 0.71
C ARG A 262 10.30 7.06 1.39
N GLY A 263 10.56 5.87 0.87
CA GLY A 263 11.70 5.02 1.29
C GLY A 263 11.48 4.11 2.49
N VAL A 264 10.33 4.17 3.18
CA VAL A 264 10.15 3.49 4.49
C VAL A 264 8.88 2.61 4.59
N GLY A 265 8.10 2.53 3.51
CA GLY A 265 6.88 1.73 3.46
C GLY A 265 5.62 2.40 4.03
N ALA A 266 4.48 1.73 3.90
CA ALA A 266 3.19 2.28 4.28
C ALA A 266 2.98 2.29 5.82
N GLY A 267 2.32 3.33 6.32
CA GLY A 267 1.95 3.44 7.74
C GLY A 267 3.11 3.82 8.67
N ILE A 268 4.15 4.46 8.14
CA ILE A 268 5.14 5.21 8.93
C ILE A 268 4.90 6.69 8.64
N SER A 269 4.59 7.46 9.68
CA SER A 269 4.36 8.90 9.54
C SER A 269 5.70 9.66 9.62
N PRO A 270 5.81 10.84 8.98
CA PRO A 270 6.97 11.73 9.16
C PRO A 270 7.34 11.94 10.62
N ARG A 271 6.33 12.12 11.49
CA ARG A 271 6.52 12.33 12.93
C ARG A 271 7.18 11.14 13.62
N GLN A 272 6.70 9.93 13.31
CA GLN A 272 7.25 8.70 13.89
C GLN A 272 8.68 8.44 13.42
N TYR A 273 8.99 8.79 12.17
CA TYR A 273 10.32 8.51 11.60
C TYR A 273 11.36 9.52 12.07
N PHE A 274 11.04 10.82 12.05
CA PHE A 274 11.96 11.90 12.43
C PHE A 274 11.89 12.27 13.92
N ASN A 275 11.17 11.49 14.74
CA ASN A 275 10.95 11.76 16.16
C ASN A 275 10.48 13.19 16.47
N LEU A 276 9.64 13.76 15.60
CA LEU A 276 9.19 15.15 15.74
C LEU A 276 8.27 15.30 16.97
N PRO A 277 8.37 16.41 17.72
CA PRO A 277 7.52 16.66 18.87
C PRO A 277 6.04 16.61 18.48
N LYS A 278 5.20 16.07 19.38
CA LYS A 278 3.75 16.10 19.18
C LYS A 278 3.32 17.57 19.19
N PRO A 279 2.69 18.09 18.12
CA PRO A 279 2.11 19.42 18.21
C PRO A 279 1.05 19.37 19.31
N GLN A 280 1.13 20.32 20.25
CA GLN A 280 0.03 20.58 21.16
C GLN A 280 -1.22 20.79 20.30
N ARG A 281 -2.30 20.09 20.64
CA ARG A 281 -3.61 20.41 20.09
C ARG A 281 -3.97 21.78 20.64
N VAL A 282 -3.62 22.84 19.93
CA VAL A 282 -4.21 24.15 20.13
C VAL A 282 -5.69 24.01 19.79
N SER A 283 -6.56 24.29 20.75
CA SER A 283 -8.00 24.32 20.52
C SER A 283 -8.31 25.28 19.37
N PHE A 284 -9.41 25.04 18.66
CA PHE A 284 -9.93 26.03 17.73
C PHE A 284 -10.15 27.38 18.43
N ASP A 285 -10.59 27.33 19.70
CA ASP A 285 -10.78 28.51 20.55
C ASP A 285 -9.46 29.23 20.85
N ASP A 286 -8.36 28.49 21.04
CA ASP A 286 -7.05 29.09 21.29
C ASP A 286 -6.51 29.80 20.04
N ARG A 287 -6.77 29.23 18.85
CA ARG A 287 -6.42 29.87 17.58
C ARG A 287 -7.22 31.14 17.33
N LEU A 288 -8.52 31.11 17.62
CA LEU A 288 -9.38 32.29 17.51
C LEU A 288 -8.96 33.40 18.46
N LYS A 289 -8.65 33.07 19.72
CA LYS A 289 -8.15 34.03 20.71
C LYS A 289 -6.84 34.67 20.27
N GLU A 290 -5.92 33.89 19.71
CA GLU A 290 -4.66 34.42 19.20
C GLU A 290 -4.86 35.34 17.99
N SER A 291 -5.72 34.95 17.04
CA SER A 291 -6.06 35.82 15.90
C SER A 291 -6.73 37.12 16.32
N LEU A 292 -7.64 37.08 17.30
CA LEU A 292 -8.27 38.28 17.86
C LEU A 292 -7.26 39.18 18.58
N ARG A 293 -6.30 38.62 19.31
CA ARG A 293 -5.23 39.38 19.95
C ARG A 293 -4.35 40.11 18.93
N VAL A 294 -3.98 39.44 17.85
CA VAL A 294 -3.19 40.05 16.77
C VAL A 294 -3.95 41.21 16.12
N LEU A 295 -5.23 41.02 15.80
CA LEU A 295 -6.06 42.08 15.23
C LEU A 295 -6.23 43.27 16.18
N LEU A 296 -6.44 43.03 17.47
CA LEU A 296 -6.52 44.09 18.47
C LEU A 296 -5.20 44.86 18.58
N GLN A 297 -4.06 44.16 18.53
CA GLN A 297 -2.74 44.80 18.55
C GLN A 297 -2.48 45.63 17.29
N GLU A 298 -2.91 45.15 16.12
CA GLU A 298 -2.81 45.91 14.88
C GLU A 298 -3.67 47.18 14.93
N GLU A 299 -4.87 47.11 15.49
CA GLU A 299 -5.74 48.28 15.66
C GLU A 299 -5.21 49.28 16.70
N THR A 300 -4.67 48.81 17.83
CA THR A 300 -4.03 49.71 18.81
C THR A 300 -2.83 50.43 18.21
N ASN A 301 -1.99 49.71 17.46
CA ASN A 301 -0.82 50.30 16.79
C ASN A 301 -1.24 51.35 15.72
N LYS A 302 -2.39 51.14 15.04
CA LYS A 302 -2.93 52.13 14.09
C LYS A 302 -3.49 53.38 14.78
N MET A 303 -4.06 53.23 15.98
CA MET A 303 -4.55 54.37 16.75
C MET A 303 -3.43 55.18 17.38
N GLU A 304 -2.33 54.54 17.81
CA GLU A 304 -1.14 55.22 18.33
C GLU A 304 -0.32 55.94 17.23
N ALA A 305 -0.50 55.55 15.96
CA ALA A 305 0.14 56.18 14.81
C ALA A 305 -0.63 57.38 14.23
N LYS A 306 -1.74 57.79 14.85
CA LYS A 306 -2.53 58.99 14.53
C LYS A 306 -2.31 60.08 15.57
#